data_AF-A0A2X0XEB7-F1
#
_entry.id   AF-A0A2X0XEB7-F1
#
_cell.length_a   1.000
_cell.length_b   1.000
_cell.length_c   1.000
_cell.angle_alpha   90.00
_cell.angle_beta   90.00
_cell.angle_gamma   90.00
#
_symmetry.space_group_name_H-M   'P 1'
#
loop_
_entity.id
_entity.type
_entity.pdbx_description
1 polymer ?
#
loop_
_entity_poly.entity_id
_entity_poly.type
_entity_poly.pdbx_seq_one_letter_code
_entity_poly.pdbx_strand_id
1 'polypeptide(L)' 'MNKRFPNLEAELARQGIQRKDIAEKIGVRVATVSDKLNGKYPFTLDEATAIKNIFFPNLSMDYLFSGVANVAV' A
#
# COMPACT_ATOMS: atom_id res chain seq x y z
N MET A 1 -16.29 -1.19 -2.26
CA MET A 1 -15.31 -0.99 -1.16
C MET A 1 -14.44 0.20 -1.52
N ASN A 2 -14.37 1.22 -0.67
CA ASN A 2 -13.48 2.36 -0.89
C ASN A 2 -12.06 1.98 -0.39
N LYS A 3 -11.08 1.95 -1.29
CA LYS A 3 -9.68 1.64 -0.95
C LYS A 3 -8.98 2.90 -0.45
N ARG A 4 -8.15 2.78 0.59
CA ARG A 4 -7.42 3.93 1.13
C ARG A 4 -6.37 4.42 0.15
N PHE A 5 -5.70 3.50 -0.55
CA PHE A 5 -4.64 3.79 -1.51
C PHE A 5 -5.00 3.16 -2.88
N PRO A 6 -5.90 3.79 -3.66
CA PRO A 6 -6.38 3.22 -4.91
C PRO A 6 -5.28 3.05 -5.97
N ASN A 7 -4.29 3.95 -6.01
CA ASN A 7 -3.17 3.87 -6.95
C ASN A 7 -2.25 2.69 -6.62
N LEU A 8 -1.86 2.53 -5.36
CA LEU A 8 -1.10 1.35 -4.92
C LEU A 8 -1.86 0.05 -5.25
N GLU A 9 -3.16 -0.02 -4.98
CA GLU A 9 -3.96 -1.21 -5.30
C GLU A 9 -3.97 -1.51 -6.82
N ALA A 10 -4.09 -0.47 -7.65
CA ALA A 10 -4.08 -0.61 -9.11
C ALA A 10 -2.72 -1.10 -9.63
N GLU A 11 -1.61 -0.59 -9.09
CA GLU A 11 -0.26 -0.99 -9.48
C GLU A 11 0.06 -2.43 -9.06
N LEU A 12 -0.40 -2.86 -7.88
CA LEU A 12 -0.31 -4.26 -7.46
C LEU A 12 -1.04 -5.18 -8.44
N ALA A 13 -2.25 -4.80 -8.85
CA ALA A 13 -3.03 -5.57 -9.82
C ALA A 13 -2.38 -5.61 -11.20
N ARG A 14 -1.85 -4.48 -11.69
CA ARG A 14 -1.17 -4.37 -13.01
C ARG A 14 0.06 -5.25 -13.10
N GLN A 15 0.83 -5.35 -12.01
CA GLN A 15 2.08 -6.11 -11.96
C GLN A 15 1.90 -7.54 -11.42
N GLY A 16 0.66 -7.94 -11.07
CA GLY A 16 0.39 -9.27 -10.52
C GLY A 16 1.00 -9.51 -9.13
N ILE A 17 1.34 -8.44 -8.40
CA ILE A 17 1.95 -8.53 -7.07
C ILE A 17 0.86 -8.84 -6.06
N GLN A 18 1.08 -9.90 -5.28
CA GLN A 18 0.13 -10.35 -4.28
C GLN A 18 0.41 -9.72 -2.92
N ARG A 19 -0.63 -9.60 -2.08
CA ARG A 19 -0.49 -9.08 -0.71
C ARG A 19 0.48 -9.90 0.15
N LYS A 20 0.64 -11.20 -0.16
CA LYS A 20 1.64 -12.06 0.50
C LYS A 20 3.08 -11.61 0.22
N ASP A 21 3.34 -11.09 -0.97
CA ASP A 21 4.67 -10.63 -1.37
C ASP A 21 5.02 -9.37 -0.60
N ILE A 22 4.07 -8.43 -0.48
CA ILE A 22 4.23 -7.26 0.41
C ILE A 22 4.45 -7.69 1.85
N ALA A 23 3.60 -8.60 2.36
CA ALA A 23 3.63 -9.04 3.74
C ALA A 23 4.98 -9.62 4.14
N GLU A 24 5.57 -10.44 3.25
CA GLU A 24 6.92 -10.99 3.42
C GLU A 24 7.97 -9.90 3.50
N LYS A 25 7.91 -8.88 2.61
CA LYS A 25 8.92 -7.82 2.56
C LYS A 25 8.85 -6.82 3.70
N ILE A 26 7.67 -6.56 4.26
CA ILE A 26 7.52 -5.64 5.38
C ILE A 26 7.36 -6.34 6.74
N GLY A 27 7.44 -7.68 6.78
CA GLY A 27 7.48 -8.46 8.01
C GLY A 27 6.16 -8.52 8.79
N VAL A 28 5.02 -8.54 8.10
CA VAL A 28 3.68 -8.55 8.72
C VAL A 28 2.82 -9.71 8.23
N ARG A 29 1.63 -9.89 8.81
CA ARG A 29 0.64 -10.87 8.31
C ARG A 29 -0.04 -10.35 7.05
N VAL A 30 -0.44 -11.25 6.15
CA VAL A 30 -1.19 -10.88 4.92
C VAL A 30 -2.47 -10.10 5.24
N ALA A 31 -3.17 -10.46 6.32
CA ALA A 31 -4.34 -9.73 6.80
C ALA A 31 -4.01 -8.28 7.22
N THR A 32 -2.83 -8.03 7.79
CA THR A 32 -2.37 -6.69 8.16
C THR A 32 -2.16 -5.81 6.93
N VAL A 33 -1.64 -6.37 5.84
CA VAL A 33 -1.52 -5.64 4.56
C VAL A 33 -2.90 -5.24 4.04
N SER A 34 -3.88 -6.14 4.08
CA SER A 34 -5.27 -5.83 3.71
C SER A 34 -5.87 -4.73 4.59
N ASP A 35 -5.70 -4.81 5.91
CA ASP A 35 -6.17 -3.80 6.85
C ASP A 35 -5.53 -2.43 6.56
N LYS A 36 -4.24 -2.38 6.23
CA LYS A 36 -3.53 -1.14 5.85
C LYS A 36 -4.00 -0.56 4.51
N LEU A 37 -4.16 -1.39 3.48
CA LEU A 37 -4.68 -0.98 2.17
C LEU A 37 -6.14 -0.49 2.21
N ASN A 38 -6.92 -1.02 3.15
CA ASN A 38 -8.29 -0.58 3.42
C ASN A 38 -8.36 0.62 4.39
N GLY A 39 -7.22 1.08 4.93
CA GLY A 39 -7.14 2.27 5.78
C GLY A 39 -7.51 2.06 7.26
N LYS A 40 -7.64 0.81 7.72
CA LYS A 40 -7.87 0.50 9.13
C LYS A 40 -6.64 0.81 10.00
N TYR A 41 -5.44 0.66 9.42
CA TYR A 41 -4.18 1.04 10.02
C TYR A 41 -3.31 1.78 8.99
N PRO A 42 -2.46 2.73 9.39
CA PRO A 42 -1.53 3.38 8.47
C PRO A 42 -0.37 2.44 8.09
N PHE A 43 0.27 2.72 6.95
CA PHE A 43 1.64 2.28 6.72
C PHE A 43 2.61 3.16 7.50
N THR A 44 3.65 2.58 8.09
CA THR A 44 4.78 3.37 8.59
C THR A 44 5.60 3.89 7.41
N LEU A 45 6.46 4.89 7.64
CA LEU A 45 7.33 5.43 6.59
C LEU A 45 8.28 4.36 6.05
N ASP A 46 8.82 3.51 6.91
CA ASP A 46 9.74 2.42 6.53
C ASP A 46 9.03 1.38 5.66
N GLU A 47 7.81 0.97 6.04
CA GLU A 47 7.00 0.04 5.25
C GLU A 47 6.67 0.63 3.87
N ALA A 48 6.23 1.89 3.82
CA ALA A 48 5.90 2.57 2.57
C ALA A 48 7.12 2.71 1.65
N THR A 49 8.27 3.06 2.23
CA THR A 49 9.55 3.18 1.52
C THR A 49 10.02 1.83 0.98
N ALA A 50 9.90 0.76 1.78
CA ALA A 50 10.22 -0.60 1.34
C ALA A 50 9.33 -1.04 0.18
N ILE A 51 8.02 -0.80 0.25
CA ILE A 51 7.08 -1.10 -0.83
C ILE A 51 7.47 -0.37 -2.11
N LYS A 52 7.71 0.94 -2.03
CA LYS A 52 8.13 1.74 -3.19
C LYS A 52 9.43 1.21 -3.78
N ASN A 53 10.47 1.01 -2.97
CA ASN A 53 11.79 0.67 -3.50
C ASN A 53 11.84 -0.76 -4.09
N ILE A 54 11.10 -1.70 -3.53
CA ILE A 54 11.11 -3.10 -3.97
C ILE A 54 10.19 -3.32 -5.16
N PHE A 55 8.96 -2.80 -5.12
CA PHE A 55 7.93 -3.12 -6.09
C PHE A 55 7.71 -2.03 -7.13
N PHE A 56 7.95 -0.76 -6.78
CA PHE A 56 7.61 0.38 -7.61
C PHE A 56 8.74 1.43 -7.68
N PRO A 57 9.98 1.03 -8.00
CA PRO A 57 11.15 1.92 -7.89
C PRO A 57 11.02 3.18 -8.75
N ASN A 58 10.25 3.12 -9.83
CA ASN A 58 10.03 4.20 -10.80
C ASN A 58 8.78 5.07 -10.51
N LEU A 59 8.03 4.77 -9.45
CA LEU A 59 6.84 5.54 -9.06
C LEU A 59 7.13 6.37 -7.81
N SER A 60 6.40 7.49 -7.64
CA SER A 60 6.57 8.36 -6.48
C SER A 60 5.76 7.89 -5.28
N MET A 61 6.22 8.23 -4.07
CA MET A 61 5.47 8.01 -2.83
C MET A 61 4.11 8.71 -2.87
N ASP A 62 4.08 9.97 -3.33
CA ASP A 62 2.85 10.75 -3.44
C ASP A 62 1.83 10.09 -4.37
N TYR A 63 2.26 9.50 -5.48
CA TYR A 63 1.38 8.79 -6.39
C TYR A 63 0.85 7.50 -5.76
N LEU A 64 1.75 6.64 -5.24
CA LEU A 64 1.38 5.33 -4.70
C LEU A 64 0.43 5.47 -3.51
N PHE A 65 0.75 6.37 -2.59
CA PHE A 65 0.04 6.57 -1.34
C PHE A 65 -0.91 7.77 -1.39
N SER A 66 -1.27 8.27 -2.59
CA SER A 66 -2.34 9.27 -2.72
C SER A 66 -3.63 8.67 -2.18
N GLY A 67 -4.08 9.19 -1.03
CA GLY A 67 -5.28 8.71 -0.38
C GLY A 67 -6.52 9.44 -0.89
N VAL A 68 -7.68 8.79 -0.74
CA VAL A 68 -8.93 9.54 -0.65
C VAL A 68 -8.86 10.35 0.65
N ALA A 69 -8.90 11.68 0.56
CA ALA A 69 -8.90 12.55 1.74
C ALA A 69 -10.14 12.22 2.58
N ASN A 70 -9.95 11.55 3.72
CA ASN A 70 -10.97 11.52 4.76
C ASN A 70 -10.84 12.85 5.49
N VAL A 71 -11.64 13.83 5.06
CA VAL A 71 -11.95 14.97 5.91
C VAL A 71 -12.73 14.39 7.08
N ALA A 72 -12.07 14.25 8.21
CA ALA A 72 -12.78 14.05 9.47
C ALA A 72 -13.46 15.39 9.79
N VAL A 73 -14.77 15.45 9.57
CA VAL A 73 -15.67 16.38 10.27
C VAL A 73 -16.14 15.72 11.54
#